data_AF-A0A660ZIM6-F1
#
_entry.id   AF-A0A660ZIM6-F1
#
_cell.length_a   1.000
_cell.length_b   1.000
_cell.length_c   1.000
_cell.angle_alpha   90.00
_cell.angle_beta   90.00
_cell.angle_gamma   90.00
#
_symmetry.space_group_name_H-M   'P 1'
#
loop_
_entity.id
_entity.type
_entity.pdbx_description
1 polymer ?
#
loop_
_entity_poly.entity_id
_entity_poly.type
_entity_poly.pdbx_seq_one_letter_code
_entity_poly.pdbx_strand_id
1 'polypeptide(L)'
;MKKRTFAIILSVVLAVGILIGRSSLQAKMTPSLSQMFRIFTAVIYMVQTHYIDELTPEELVERAIKGMVSSLDPFSEFYTPEETEDFMVHT
;
A
#
# COMPACT_ATOMS: atom_id res chain seq x y z
N MET A 1 -55.40 20.00 -4.24
CA MET A 1 -54.35 20.26 -3.24
C MET A 1 -53.53 19.02 -2.88
N LYS A 2 -54.14 17.84 -2.69
CA LYS A 2 -53.47 16.58 -2.32
C LYS A 2 -52.37 16.08 -3.28
N LYS A 3 -52.49 16.35 -4.59
CA LYS A 3 -51.48 15.96 -5.60
C LYS A 3 -50.20 16.80 -5.54
N ARG A 4 -50.31 18.08 -5.15
CA ARG A 4 -49.17 18.99 -4.97
C ARG A 4 -48.39 18.66 -3.70
N THR A 5 -49.09 18.37 -2.60
CA THR A 5 -48.46 17.93 -1.34
C THR A 5 -47.78 16.57 -1.49
N PHE A 6 -48.37 15.65 -2.25
CA PHE A 6 -47.75 14.36 -2.56
C PHE A 6 -46.45 14.50 -3.38
N ALA A 7 -46.45 15.39 -4.38
CA ALA A 7 -45.26 15.68 -5.19
C ALA A 7 -44.11 16.28 -4.36
N ILE A 8 -44.42 17.15 -3.40
CA ILE A 8 -43.43 17.76 -2.49
C ILE A 8 -42.85 16.72 -1.53
N ILE A 9 -43.67 15.82 -0.98
CA ILE A 9 -43.18 14.75 -0.10
C ILE A 9 -42.27 13.80 -0.87
N LEU A 10 -42.63 13.45 -2.11
CA LEU A 10 -41.82 12.57 -2.95
C LEU A 10 -40.47 13.19 -3.30
N SER A 11 -40.41 14.50 -3.58
CA SER A 11 -39.14 15.18 -3.87
C SER A 11 -38.23 15.29 -2.64
N VAL A 12 -38.80 15.49 -1.45
CA VAL A 12 -38.03 15.51 -0.19
C VAL A 12 -37.47 14.13 0.14
N VAL A 13 -38.26 13.07 -0.02
CA VAL A 13 -37.79 11.68 0.19
C VAL A 13 -36.68 11.32 -0.79
N LEU A 14 -36.80 11.72 -2.06
CA LEU A 14 -35.76 11.49 -3.06
C LEU A 14 -34.48 12.26 -2.72
N ALA A 15 -34.58 13.53 -2.30
CA ALA A 15 -33.43 14.33 -1.90
C ALA A 15 -32.69 13.72 -0.68
N VAL A 16 -33.44 13.26 0.32
CA VAL A 16 -32.87 12.59 1.51
C VAL A 16 -32.24 11.25 1.14
N GLY A 17 -32.86 10.48 0.26
CA GLY A 17 -32.31 9.23 -0.26
C GLY A 17 -30.98 9.44 -0.99
N ILE A 18 -30.86 10.50 -1.80
CA ILE A 18 -29.61 10.86 -2.49
C ILE A 18 -28.53 11.28 -1.49
N LEU A 19 -28.87 12.07 -0.46
CA LEU A 19 -27.90 12.51 0.55
C LEU A 19 -27.35 11.33 1.36
N ILE A 20 -28.21 10.40 1.78
CA ILE A 20 -27.79 9.19 2.51
C ILE A 20 -26.96 8.28 1.59
N GLY A 21 -27.41 8.06 0.35
CA GLY A 21 -26.70 7.21 -0.61
C GLY A 21 -25.30 7.72 -1.01
N ARG A 22 -25.04 9.02 -0.92
CA ARG A 22 -23.70 9.59 -1.15
C ARG A 22 -22.73 9.31 0.00
N SER A 23 -23.21 9.25 1.24
CA SER A 23 -22.36 8.96 2.40
C SER A 23 -21.85 7.52 2.43
N SER A 24 -22.61 6.57 1.85
CA SER A 24 -22.22 5.16 1.73
C SER A 24 -21.26 4.87 0.57
N LEU A 25 -21.00 5.85 -0.30
CA LEU A 25 -20.07 5.74 -1.44
C LEU A 25 -18.67 6.28 -1.13
N GLN A 26 -18.29 6.38 0.15
CA GLN A 26 -16.88 6.52 0.51
C GLN A 26 -16.15 5.23 0.13
N ALA A 27 -15.65 5.19 -1.10
CA ALA A 27 -14.71 4.19 -1.53
C ALA A 27 -13.52 4.21 -0.57
N LYS A 28 -13.26 3.08 0.09
CA LYS A 28 -12.11 2.89 0.95
C LYS A 28 -10.86 3.13 0.09
N MET A 29 -10.26 4.31 0.20
CA MET A 29 -9.06 4.65 -0.57
C MET A 29 -7.89 3.86 0.00
N THR A 30 -7.73 2.61 -0.45
CA THR A 30 -6.49 1.87 -0.27
C THR A 30 -5.42 2.59 -1.08
N PRO A 31 -4.25 2.90 -0.50
CA PRO A 31 -3.15 3.47 -1.25
C PRO A 31 -2.86 2.59 -2.47
N SER A 32 -2.71 3.19 -3.64
CA SER A 32 -2.39 2.41 -4.83
C SER A 32 -0.95 1.90 -4.75
N LEU A 33 -0.68 0.78 -5.42
CA LEU A 33 0.66 0.20 -5.48
C LEU A 33 1.71 1.22 -5.96
N SER A 34 1.38 2.06 -6.94
CA SER A 34 2.25 3.14 -7.42
C SER A 34 2.56 4.20 -6.36
N GLN A 35 1.62 4.49 -5.44
CA GLN A 35 1.88 5.41 -4.33
C GLN A 35 2.86 4.79 -3.32
N MET A 36 2.70 3.50 -3.03
CA MET A 36 3.61 2.77 -2.15
C MET A 36 5.01 2.66 -2.74
N PHE A 37 5.14 2.40 -4.05
CA PHE A 37 6.45 2.41 -4.72
C PHE A 37 7.15 3.76 -4.65
N ARG A 38 6.42 4.87 -4.77
CA ARG A 38 7.01 6.21 -4.61
C ARG A 38 7.56 6.44 -3.20
N ILE A 39 6.85 5.97 -2.18
CA ILE A 39 7.32 6.06 -0.80
C ILE A 39 8.57 5.19 -0.62
N PHE A 40 8.53 3.97 -1.14
CA PHE A 40 9.66 3.04 -1.09
C PHE A 40 10.93 3.62 -1.71
N THR A 41 10.85 4.16 -2.93
CA THR A 41 12.02 4.76 -3.60
C THR A 41 12.50 6.03 -2.89
N ALA A 42 11.60 6.83 -2.31
CA ALA A 42 11.98 7.97 -1.50
C ALA A 42 12.78 7.55 -0.25
N VAL A 43 12.38 6.46 0.41
CA VAL A 43 13.11 5.91 1.56
C VAL A 43 14.50 5.42 1.15
N ILE A 44 14.62 4.68 0.05
CA ILE A 44 15.93 4.27 -0.48
C ILE A 44 16.83 5.49 -0.70
N TYR A 45 16.33 6.51 -1.38
CA TYR A 45 17.10 7.73 -1.65
C TYR A 45 17.53 8.45 -0.37
N MET A 46 16.65 8.54 0.64
CA MET A 46 16.99 9.14 1.93
C MET A 46 18.12 8.37 2.62
N VAL A 47 18.05 7.04 2.64
CA VAL A 47 19.10 6.21 3.24
C VAL A 47 20.42 6.41 2.50
N GLN A 48 20.42 6.36 1.16
CA GLN A 48 21.67 6.57 0.39
C GLN A 48 22.34 7.92 0.61
N THR A 49 21.54 8.96 0.89
CA THR A 49 22.05 10.34 0.98
C THR A 49 22.36 10.79 2.41
N HIS A 50 21.74 10.15 3.41
CA HIS A 50 21.84 10.57 4.81
C HIS A 50 22.45 9.50 5.72
N TYR A 51 22.58 8.25 5.26
CA TYR A 51 23.27 7.22 6.03
C TYR A 51 24.78 7.41 5.96
N ILE A 52 25.47 7.06 7.05
CA ILE A 52 26.90 7.33 7.22
C ILE A 52 27.76 6.45 6.31
N ASP A 53 27.31 5.23 6.03
CA ASP A 53 28.01 4.30 5.15
C ASP A 53 27.47 4.41 3.72
N GLU A 54 28.36 4.29 2.75
CA GLU A 54 27.98 4.20 1.35
C GLU A 54 27.33 2.83 1.09
N LEU A 55 26.05 2.85 0.75
CA LEU A 55 25.28 1.65 0.37
C LEU A 55 24.80 1.77 -1.07
N THR A 56 25.02 0.72 -1.84
CA THR A 56 24.55 0.62 -3.21
C THR A 56 23.02 0.46 -3.25
N PRO A 57 22.35 0.87 -4.35
CA PRO A 57 20.92 0.62 -4.52
C PRO A 57 20.56 -0.87 -4.43
N GLU A 58 21.45 -1.73 -4.93
CA GLU A 58 21.30 -3.19 -4.94
C GLU A 58 21.23 -3.73 -3.50
N GLU A 59 22.23 -3.42 -2.66
CA GLU A 59 22.26 -3.84 -1.25
C GLU A 59 21.01 -3.37 -0.48
N LEU A 60 20.54 -2.15 -0.73
CA LEU A 60 19.35 -1.62 -0.06
C LEU A 60 18.07 -2.36 -0.48
N VAL A 61 17.96 -2.70 -1.76
CA VAL A 61 16.82 -3.46 -2.29
C VAL A 61 16.85 -4.90 -1.76
N GLU A 62 18.00 -5.57 -1.79
CA GLU A 62 18.14 -6.92 -1.25
C GLU A 62 17.82 -6.97 0.25
N ARG A 63 18.34 -6.03 1.04
CA ARG A 63 18.01 -5.92 2.48
C ARG A 63 16.53 -5.65 2.70
N ALA A 64 15.90 -4.81 1.88
CA ALA A 64 14.47 -4.55 1.97
C ALA A 64 13.65 -5.81 1.66
N ILE A 65 14.03 -6.57 0.63
CA ILE A 65 13.39 -7.85 0.28
C ILE A 65 13.57 -8.86 1.42
N LYS A 66 14.78 -8.99 1.97
CA LYS A 66 15.07 -9.88 3.11
C LYS A 66 14.22 -9.52 4.33
N GLY A 67 14.08 -8.23 4.65
CA GLY A 67 13.19 -7.75 5.71
C GLY A 67 11.71 -8.03 5.44
N MET A 68 11.25 -7.87 4.20
CA MET A 68 9.87 -8.20 3.82
C MET A 68 9.57 -9.70 3.96
N VAL A 69 10.46 -10.56 3.45
CA VAL A 69 10.27 -12.02 3.46
C VAL A 69 10.33 -12.56 4.89
N SER A 70 11.32 -12.15 5.68
CA SER A 70 11.44 -12.56 7.10
C SER A 70 10.29 -12.08 7.98
N SER A 71 9.53 -11.06 7.55
CA SER A 71 8.34 -10.59 8.27
C SER A 71 7.10 -11.48 8.06
N LEU A 72 7.11 -12.38 7.07
CA LEU A 72 5.96 -13.23 6.75
C LEU A 72 5.79 -14.35 7.78
N ASP A 73 6.88 -15.08 8.07
CA ASP A 73 6.91 -16.14 9.08
C ASP A 73 8.37 -16.48 9.47
N PRO A 74 8.60 -17.19 10.59
CA PRO A 74 9.95 -17.50 11.09
C PRO A 74 10.82 -18.40 10.20
N PHE A 75 10.22 -19.06 9.19
CA PHE A 75 10.91 -19.98 8.27
C PHE A 75 11.06 -19.40 6.87
N SER A 76 10.39 -18.29 6.56
CA SER A 76 10.54 -17.56 5.31
C SER A 76 11.85 -16.78 5.31
N GLU A 77 12.81 -17.23 4.51
CA GLU A 77 14.09 -16.55 4.30
C GLU A 77 14.33 -16.26 2.83
N PHE A 78 14.92 -15.09 2.56
CA PHE A 78 15.42 -14.71 1.24
C PHE A 78 16.94 -14.81 1.24
N TYR A 79 17.47 -15.53 0.25
CA TYR A 79 18.90 -15.64 -0.01
C TYR A 79 19.25 -14.82 -1.26
N THR A 80 20.30 -14.03 -1.17
CA THR A 80 20.91 -13.40 -2.36
C THR A 80 21.52 -14.48 -3.26
N PRO A 81 21.84 -14.17 -4.53
CA PRO A 81 22.55 -15.12 -5.40
C PRO A 81 23.84 -15.65 -4.77
N GLU A 82 24.62 -14.77 -4.13
CA GLU A 82 25.85 -15.11 -3.42
C GLU A 82 25.59 -16.04 -2.22
N GLU A 83 24.61 -15.70 -1.37
CA GLU A 83 24.23 -16.54 -0.22
C GLU A 83 23.71 -17.92 -0.65
N THR A 84 23.05 -18.00 -1.81
CA THR A 84 22.55 -19.26 -2.36
C THR A 84 23.70 -20.16 -2.82
N GLU A 85 24.72 -19.60 -3.47
CA GLU A 85 25.91 -20.34 -3.89
C GLU A 85 26.65 -20.93 -2.68
N ASP A 86 26.86 -20.14 -1.63
CA ASP A 86 27.49 -20.60 -0.39
C ASP A 86 26.69 -21.73 0.29
N PHE A 87 25.36 -21.60 0.35
CA PHE A 87 24.50 -22.63 0.96
C PHE A 87 24.61 -23.98 0.22
N MET A 88 24.67 -23.95 -1.11
CA MET A 88 24.81 -25.15 -1.93
C MET A 88 26.19 -25.79 -1.83
N VAL A 89 27.25 -25.03 -1.55
CA VAL A 89 28.60 -25.56 -1.35
C VAL A 89 28.75 -26.26 0.00
N HIS A 90 27.97 -25.83 1.00
CA HIS A 90 28.04 -26.34 2.37
C HIS A 90 27.02 -27.44 2.72
N THR A 91 26.21 -27.89 1.74
CA THR A 91 25.26 -29.01 1.87
C THR A 91 25.73 -30.22 1.06
#